data_AF-A0A353BEU7-F1
#
_entry.id   AF-A0A353BEU7-F1
#
_cell.length_a   1.000
_cell.length_b   1.000
_cell.length_c   1.000
_cell.angle_alpha   90.00
_cell.angle_beta   90.00
_cell.angle_gamma   90.00
#
_symmetry.space_group_name_H-M   'P 1'
#
loop_
_entity.id
_entity.type
_entity.pdbx_description
1 polymer ?
#
loop_
_entity_poly.entity_id
_entity_poly.type
_entity_poly.pdbx_seq_one_letter_code
_entity_poly.pdbx_strand_id
1 'polypeptide(L)'
;MPGQAWASGRTVIHADLKNHPGFLRAAGASAESLDLAVGIPTFHAGLAETLVLIGSDTSPLAQNVSVWIPNGGTLSVQDAAPQVENPDTIPDVVLACADGEEALLGEADHAEIAIPSFADGALSSIALLQF
;
A
#
# COMPACT_ATOMS: atom_id res chain seq x y z
N MET A 1 -7.04 10.18 -4.77
CA MET A 1 -6.05 9.16 -4.36
C MET A 1 -4.67 9.42 -4.98
N PRO A 2 -4.45 9.49 -6.32
CA PRO A 2 -3.09 9.73 -6.84
C PRO A 2 -2.46 11.04 -6.33
N GLY A 3 -3.22 12.15 -6.41
CA GLY A 3 -2.79 13.43 -5.86
C GLY A 3 -2.62 13.44 -4.34
N GLN A 4 -3.29 12.54 -3.60
CA GLN A 4 -3.13 12.43 -2.15
C GLN A 4 -1.82 11.74 -1.80
N ALA A 5 -1.50 10.62 -2.47
CA ALA A 5 -0.22 9.93 -2.30
C ALA A 5 0.96 10.81 -2.72
N TRP A 6 0.80 11.55 -3.81
CA TRP A 6 1.78 12.56 -4.26
C TRP A 6 2.01 13.64 -3.19
N ALA A 7 0.94 14.25 -2.66
CA ALA A 7 1.06 15.35 -1.71
C ALA A 7 1.58 14.92 -0.33
N SER A 8 1.29 13.68 0.10
CA SER A 8 1.75 13.15 1.38
C SER A 8 3.15 12.53 1.31
N GLY A 9 3.60 12.13 0.12
CA GLY A 9 4.80 11.32 -0.06
C GLY A 9 4.70 9.94 0.59
N ARG A 10 3.48 9.46 0.87
CA ARG A 10 3.20 8.18 1.52
C ARG A 10 2.21 7.34 0.73
N THR A 11 2.29 6.03 0.90
CA THR A 11 1.29 5.11 0.37
C THR A 11 -0.10 5.42 0.96
N VAL A 12 -1.13 5.35 0.12
CA VAL A 12 -2.53 5.60 0.49
C VAL A 12 -3.40 4.44 0.04
N ILE A 13 -4.26 3.93 0.93
CA ILE A 13 -5.28 2.94 0.61
C ILE A 13 -6.64 3.64 0.53
N HIS A 14 -7.40 3.40 -0.54
CA HIS A 14 -8.83 3.70 -0.61
C HIS A 14 -9.58 2.36 -0.71
N ALA A 15 -10.20 1.94 0.38
CA ALA A 15 -11.13 0.82 0.40
C ALA A 15 -12.56 1.29 0.09
N ASP A 16 -13.41 0.36 -0.37
CA ASP A 16 -14.80 0.62 -0.74
C ASP A 16 -14.95 1.75 -1.78
N LEU A 17 -14.21 1.64 -2.91
CA LEU A 17 -14.11 2.69 -3.93
C LEU A 17 -15.45 3.21 -4.45
N LYS A 18 -16.47 2.35 -4.53
CA LYS A 18 -17.85 2.72 -4.90
C LYS A 18 -18.48 3.77 -4.00
N ASN A 19 -18.11 3.79 -2.72
CA ASN A 19 -18.64 4.71 -1.71
C ASN A 19 -17.59 5.72 -1.23
N HIS A 20 -16.33 5.59 -1.66
CA HIS A 20 -15.25 6.41 -1.14
C HIS A 20 -15.36 7.88 -1.63
N PRO A 21 -15.47 8.87 -0.72
CA PRO A 21 -15.74 10.26 -1.08
C PRO A 21 -14.62 10.92 -1.91
N GLY A 22 -13.40 10.39 -1.83
CA GLY A 22 -12.24 10.83 -2.61
C GLY A 22 -12.12 10.20 -4.00
N PHE A 23 -13.06 9.35 -4.42
CA PHE A 23 -13.03 8.67 -5.71
C PHE A 23 -14.07 9.26 -6.68
N LEU A 24 -13.63 10.26 -7.46
CA LEU A 24 -14.50 11.04 -8.36
C LEU A 24 -15.12 10.22 -9.52
N ARG A 25 -14.67 8.97 -9.73
CA ARG A 25 -15.20 8.05 -10.74
C ARG A 25 -16.08 6.95 -10.14
N ALA A 26 -16.68 7.19 -8.97
CA ALA A 26 -17.50 6.20 -8.25
C ALA A 26 -18.54 5.50 -9.13
N ALA A 27 -19.21 6.23 -10.04
CA ALA A 27 -20.18 5.62 -10.98
C ALA A 27 -19.54 4.59 -11.94
N GLY A 28 -18.29 4.80 -12.36
CA GLY A 28 -17.53 3.84 -13.17
C GLY A 28 -16.95 2.69 -12.34
N ALA A 29 -16.48 2.95 -11.11
CA ALA A 29 -16.00 1.89 -10.22
C ALA A 29 -17.10 0.90 -9.82
N SER A 30 -18.31 1.40 -9.54
CA SER A 30 -19.45 0.55 -9.23
C SER A 30 -19.88 -0.34 -10.41
N ALA A 31 -19.70 0.13 -11.64
CA ALA A 31 -20.04 -0.63 -12.85
C ALA A 31 -19.02 -1.74 -13.15
N GLU A 32 -17.76 -1.55 -12.72
CA GLU A 32 -16.63 -2.46 -12.95
C GLU A 32 -16.24 -3.25 -11.69
N SER A 33 -17.09 -3.21 -10.66
CA SER A 33 -16.88 -3.83 -9.34
C SER A 33 -15.53 -3.52 -8.65
N LEU A 34 -14.96 -2.35 -8.91
CA LEU A 34 -13.70 -1.93 -8.26
C LEU A 34 -13.95 -1.67 -6.77
N ASP A 35 -13.11 -2.24 -5.91
CA ASP A 35 -13.34 -2.25 -4.45
C ASP A 35 -12.16 -1.68 -3.66
N LEU A 36 -10.93 -1.89 -4.12
CA LEU A 36 -9.71 -1.48 -3.45
C LEU A 36 -8.77 -0.77 -4.41
N ALA A 37 -8.18 0.34 -3.97
CA ALA A 37 -7.05 0.94 -4.65
C ALA A 37 -5.93 1.35 -3.70
N VAL A 38 -4.70 1.22 -4.19
CA VAL A 38 -3.46 1.55 -3.48
C VAL A 38 -2.67 2.52 -4.34
N GLY A 39 -2.40 3.71 -3.81
CA GLY A 39 -1.52 4.69 -4.43
C GLY A 39 -0.16 4.66 -3.76
N ILE A 40 0.88 4.29 -4.49
CA ILE A 40 2.26 4.18 -4.01
C ILE A 40 3.08 5.30 -4.66
N PRO A 41 3.59 6.27 -3.89
CA PRO A 41 4.43 7.33 -4.45
C PRO A 41 5.80 6.77 -4.80
N THR A 42 6.26 7.05 -6.02
CA THR A 42 7.58 6.69 -6.49
C THR A 42 8.37 7.96 -6.76
N PHE A 43 9.59 8.03 -6.26
CA PHE A 43 10.41 9.23 -6.39
C PHE A 43 11.57 8.96 -7.34
N HIS A 44 11.68 9.79 -8.37
CA HIS A 44 12.80 9.78 -9.31
C HIS A 44 13.39 11.18 -9.42
N ALA A 45 14.65 11.34 -8.96
CA ALA A 45 15.37 12.61 -9.02
C ALA A 45 14.59 13.82 -8.45
N GLY A 46 13.83 13.62 -7.38
CA GLY A 46 12.99 14.65 -6.73
C GLY A 46 11.62 14.87 -7.37
N LEU A 47 11.29 14.18 -8.46
CA LEU A 47 9.94 14.12 -9.02
C LEU A 47 9.18 12.97 -8.37
N ALA A 48 8.03 13.29 -7.76
CA ALA A 48 7.10 12.29 -7.27
C ALA A 48 6.13 11.89 -8.40
N GLU A 49 6.14 10.62 -8.74
CA GLU A 49 5.11 9.94 -9.52
C GLU A 49 4.26 9.09 -8.57
N THR A 50 3.15 8.55 -9.04
CA THR A 50 2.32 7.66 -8.22
C THR A 50 1.87 6.46 -9.03
N LEU A 51 2.35 5.28 -8.65
CA LEU A 51 1.81 4.01 -9.11
C LEU A 51 0.46 3.79 -8.44
N VAL A 52 -0.55 3.45 -9.23
CA VAL A 52 -1.89 3.16 -8.72
C VAL A 52 -2.23 1.73 -9.10
N LEU A 53 -2.42 0.89 -8.08
CA LEU A 53 -2.93 -0.47 -8.23
C LEU A 53 -4.40 -0.49 -7.84
N ILE A 54 -5.23 -1.19 -8.59
CA ILE A 54 -6.67 -1.27 -8.35
C ILE A 54 -7.11 -2.73 -8.48
N GLY A 55 -7.86 -3.21 -7.51
CA GLY A 55 -8.52 -4.52 -7.50
C GLY A 55 -10.03 -4.40 -7.67
N SER A 56 -10.65 -5.53 -7.98
CA SER A 56 -12.10 -5.73 -7.92
C SER A 56 -12.44 -6.94 -7.06
N ASP A 57 -13.71 -7.07 -6.68
CA ASP A 57 -14.21 -8.27 -5.97
C ASP A 57 -14.04 -9.58 -6.78
N THR A 58 -14.00 -9.48 -8.10
CA THR A 58 -13.87 -10.59 -9.06
C THR A 58 -12.42 -10.85 -9.49
N SER A 59 -11.54 -9.89 -9.26
CA SER A 59 -10.09 -10.00 -9.47
C SER A 59 -9.37 -9.23 -8.37
N PRO A 60 -9.32 -9.78 -7.15
CA PRO A 60 -8.73 -9.10 -6.00
C PRO A 60 -7.28 -8.71 -6.25
N LEU A 61 -6.89 -7.52 -5.80
CA LEU A 61 -5.51 -7.07 -5.89
C LEU A 61 -4.59 -7.92 -4.99
N ALA A 62 -5.05 -8.22 -3.77
CA ALA A 62 -4.38 -8.99 -2.73
C ALA A 62 -5.42 -9.41 -1.69
N GLN A 63 -5.14 -10.44 -0.89
CA GLN A 63 -5.98 -10.82 0.25
C GLN A 63 -5.89 -9.78 1.39
N ASN A 64 -4.69 -9.24 1.60
CA ASN A 64 -4.45 -8.15 2.54
C ASN A 64 -3.48 -7.13 1.94
N VAL A 65 -3.79 -5.86 2.16
CA VAL A 65 -2.89 -4.75 1.92
C VAL A 65 -2.69 -3.99 3.22
N SER A 66 -1.45 -3.71 3.60
CA SER A 66 -1.14 -2.84 4.74
C SER A 66 -0.05 -1.82 4.41
N VAL A 67 -0.13 -0.65 5.04
CA VAL A 67 0.87 0.41 4.92
C VAL A 67 1.60 0.55 6.24
N TRP A 68 2.90 0.36 6.22
CA TRP A 68 3.78 0.50 7.38
C TRP A 68 4.58 1.79 7.28
N ILE A 69 4.74 2.52 8.38
CA ILE A 69 5.53 3.75 8.44
C ILE A 69 6.56 3.72 9.56
N PRO A 70 7.70 4.41 9.39
CA PRO A 70 8.65 4.64 10.48
C PRO A 70 7.98 5.39 11.65
N ASN A 71 8.16 4.86 12.85
CA ASN A 71 7.65 5.43 14.10
C ASN A 71 8.67 5.21 15.22
N GLY A 72 9.42 6.26 15.59
CA GLY A 72 10.32 6.21 16.76
C GLY A 72 11.41 5.14 16.71
N GLY A 73 11.89 4.76 15.52
CA GLY A 73 12.91 3.72 15.34
C GLY A 73 12.36 2.30 15.15
N THR A 74 11.04 2.14 15.15
CA THR A 74 10.34 0.92 14.70
C THR A 74 9.43 1.23 13.51
N LEU A 75 8.63 0.26 13.09
CA LEU A 75 7.54 0.42 12.13
C LEU A 75 6.18 0.25 12.82
N SER A 76 5.18 0.94 12.32
CA SER A 76 3.79 0.76 12.74
C SER A 76 2.85 0.82 11.54
N VAL A 77 1.77 0.04 11.58
CA VAL A 77 0.73 0.11 10.55
C VAL A 77 0.03 1.47 10.61
N GLN A 78 -0.03 2.15 9.47
CA GLN A 78 -0.78 3.38 9.27
C GLN A 78 -2.21 3.10 8.78
N ASP A 79 -2.35 2.15 7.86
CA ASP A 79 -3.62 1.80 7.22
C ASP A 79 -3.59 0.37 6.69
N ALA A 80 -4.75 -0.27 6.53
CA ALA A 80 -4.86 -1.60 5.97
C ALA A 80 -6.26 -1.96 5.42
N ALA A 81 -6.28 -2.86 4.45
CA ALA A 81 -7.48 -3.44 3.88
C ALA A 81 -7.31 -4.97 3.68
N PRO A 82 -8.04 -5.82 4.42
CA PRO A 82 -8.88 -5.47 5.58
C PRO A 82 -8.06 -4.91 6.75
N GLN A 83 -8.74 -4.34 7.74
CA GLN A 83 -8.10 -3.80 8.94
C GLN A 83 -7.33 -4.89 9.69
N VAL A 84 -6.10 -4.60 10.10
CA VAL A 84 -5.23 -5.57 10.80
C VAL A 84 -5.73 -5.80 12.22
N GLU A 85 -5.92 -7.06 12.61
CA GLU A 85 -6.34 -7.43 13.97
C GLU A 85 -5.23 -7.24 15.02
N ASN A 86 -3.97 -7.40 14.64
CA ASN A 86 -2.80 -7.27 15.52
C ASN A 86 -1.75 -6.30 14.92
N PRO A 87 -1.91 -4.98 15.12
CA PRO A 87 -1.08 -3.95 14.48
C PRO A 87 0.37 -3.89 14.99
N ASP A 88 0.67 -4.55 16.11
CA ASP A 88 1.99 -4.50 16.77
C ASP A 88 2.96 -5.57 16.24
N THR A 89 2.46 -6.55 15.47
CA THR A 89 3.31 -7.62 14.91
C THR A 89 3.79 -7.22 13.52
N ILE A 90 5.07 -6.90 13.39
CA ILE A 90 5.69 -6.51 12.12
C ILE A 90 6.07 -7.78 11.34
N PRO A 91 5.62 -7.97 10.10
CA PRO A 91 6.02 -9.11 9.27
C PRO A 91 7.52 -9.07 8.91
N ASP A 92 8.17 -10.23 8.84
CA ASP A 92 9.59 -10.35 8.51
C ASP A 92 9.94 -9.72 7.17
N VAL A 93 9.06 -9.85 6.16
CA VAL A 93 9.23 -9.22 4.85
C VAL A 93 9.26 -7.69 4.92
N VAL A 94 8.53 -7.09 5.87
CA VAL A 94 8.54 -5.64 6.07
C VAL A 94 9.85 -5.21 6.74
N LEU A 95 10.36 -5.99 7.70
CA LEU A 95 11.66 -5.74 8.33
C LEU A 95 12.80 -5.83 7.30
N ALA A 96 12.86 -6.91 6.53
CA ALA A 96 13.84 -7.10 5.46
C ALA A 96 13.81 -5.95 4.43
N CYS A 97 12.60 -5.52 4.06
CA CYS A 97 12.41 -4.39 3.14
C CYS A 97 12.95 -3.08 3.72
N ALA A 98 12.71 -2.82 5.01
CA ALA A 98 13.19 -1.62 5.69
C ALA A 98 14.73 -1.58 5.82
N ASP A 99 15.36 -2.76 5.95
CA ASP A 99 16.81 -2.91 6.01
C ASP A 99 17.48 -2.83 4.61
N GLY A 100 16.69 -2.67 3.55
CA GLY A 100 17.17 -2.52 2.17
C GLY A 100 17.50 -3.85 1.50
N GLU A 101 17.05 -4.97 2.05
CA GLU A 101 17.12 -6.26 1.39
C GLU A 101 16.02 -6.38 0.34
N GLU A 102 16.27 -7.13 -0.75
CA GLU A 102 15.21 -7.46 -1.71
C GLU A 102 14.17 -8.35 -1.01
N ALA A 103 13.07 -7.73 -0.59
CA ALA A 103 12.03 -8.37 0.20
C ALA A 103 10.91 -8.92 -0.69
N LEU A 104 11.19 -10.05 -1.32
CA LEU A 104 10.18 -10.96 -1.85
C LEU A 104 10.30 -12.27 -1.07
N LEU A 105 9.43 -12.45 -0.08
CA LEU A 105 9.34 -13.69 0.68
C LEU A 105 8.04 -14.38 0.30
N GLY A 106 8.14 -15.65 -0.04
CA GLY A 106 6.97 -16.49 -0.32
C GLY A 106 7.31 -17.95 -0.10
N GLU A 107 6.58 -18.59 0.82
CA GLU A 107 6.44 -20.05 0.79
C GLU A 107 5.37 -20.42 -0.25
N ALA A 108 5.32 -21.68 -0.67
CA ALA A 108 4.48 -22.15 -1.78
C ALA A 108 2.98 -21.80 -1.68
N ASP A 109 2.48 -21.44 -0.49
CA ASP A 109 1.08 -21.17 -0.20
C ASP A 109 0.75 -19.69 0.13
N HIS A 110 1.73 -18.81 0.36
CA HIS A 110 1.50 -17.39 0.68
C HIS A 110 2.61 -16.51 0.10
N ALA A 111 2.30 -15.75 -0.96
CA ALA A 111 3.24 -14.80 -1.54
C ALA A 111 3.07 -13.43 -0.89
N GLU A 112 4.17 -12.81 -0.46
CA GLU A 112 4.19 -11.48 0.11
C GLU A 112 5.11 -10.56 -0.70
N ILE A 113 4.63 -9.35 -0.99
CA ILE A 113 5.39 -8.32 -1.70
C ILE A 113 5.43 -7.06 -0.83
N ALA A 114 6.64 -6.66 -0.42
CA ALA A 114 6.87 -5.39 0.26
C ALA A 114 7.44 -4.36 -0.72
N ILE A 115 6.79 -3.21 -0.83
CA ILE A 115 7.14 -2.13 -1.76
C ILE A 115 7.51 -0.89 -0.94
N PRO A 116 8.80 -0.51 -0.86
CA PRO A 116 9.21 0.67 -0.13
C PRO A 116 8.95 1.93 -0.94
N SER A 117 8.58 3.01 -0.26
CA SER A 117 8.49 4.37 -0.78
C SER A 117 9.46 5.26 -0.02
N PHE A 118 10.14 6.16 -0.73
CA PHE A 118 11.17 7.02 -0.15
C PHE A 118 10.87 8.49 -0.43
N ALA A 119 10.77 9.32 0.59
CA ALA A 119 10.68 10.77 0.44
C ALA A 119 12.00 11.41 0.86
N ASP A 120 12.57 12.26 0.01
CA ASP A 120 13.85 12.96 0.25
C ASP A 120 15.01 12.03 0.68
N GLY A 121 15.03 10.81 0.12
CA GLY A 121 16.06 9.80 0.41
C GLY A 121 15.86 9.02 1.72
N ALA A 122 14.78 9.28 2.47
CA ALA A 122 14.42 8.53 3.66
C ALA A 122 13.18 7.65 3.40
N LEU A 123 13.12 6.48 4.04
CA LEU A 123 11.95 5.61 3.99
C LEU A 123 10.71 6.38 4.51
N SER A 124 9.66 6.49 3.69
CA SER A 124 8.43 7.18 4.06
C SER A 124 7.31 6.21 4.41
N SER A 125 7.20 5.09 3.69
CA SER A 125 6.26 4.02 3.94
C SER A 125 6.65 2.72 3.22
N ILE A 126 6.14 1.58 3.67
CA ILE A 126 6.21 0.29 2.98
C ILE A 126 4.78 -0.19 2.74
N ALA A 127 4.44 -0.50 1.49
CA ALA A 127 3.19 -1.18 1.15
C ALA A 127 3.43 -2.69 1.15
N LEU A 128 2.72 -3.43 1.99
CA LEU A 128 2.73 -4.89 2.00
C LEU A 128 1.48 -5.41 1.28
N LEU A 129 1.67 -6.27 0.29
CA LEU A 129 0.62 -6.99 -0.43
C LEU A 129 0.76 -8.49 -0.12
N GLN A 130 -0.29 -9.12 0.41
CA GLN A 130 -0.32 -10.55 0.75
C GLN A 130 -1.36 -11.26 -0.14
N PHE A 131 -0.94 -12.28 -0.88
CA PHE A 131 -1.74 -12.95 -1.92
C PHE A 131 -2.25 -14.33 -1.53
#